data_AF-A0AAE3ZF83-F1
#
_entry.id   AF-A0AAE3ZF83-F1
#
_cell.length_a   1.000
_cell.length_b   1.000
_cell.length_c   1.000
_cell.angle_alpha   90.00
_cell.angle_beta   90.00
_cell.angle_gamma   90.00
#
_symmetry.space_group_name_H-M   'P 1'
#
loop_
_entity.id
_entity.type
_entity.pdbx_description
1 polymer ?
#
loop_
_entity_poly.entity_id
_entity_poly.type
_entity_poly.pdbx_seq_one_letter_code
_entity_poly.pdbx_strand_id
1 'polypeptide(L)'
;MNTRVHATVELAAWQDGETRQVYARYKSEPTQLFFLEDGDVEPYRQWLKDHVECFMPECANRALIPRHGNHGRRDHFGHHSGAGGHGDESLAHEQGKHVLQRWLERQEAVLETQLERSLGRHAVIDVYASDGDFELAVEMQYSALTPSKWRHRHEVYGRHGIIDVWVWGHRGPQLQLDRTSTGKLRLTGAQREVAATGYPLVWLKPERGEVLTGWVYKHLDAYSQTYQRRQDWHDGYDNHKGFQVPPGAEDETCWVTLDALDDCDLDEWGLLTPTRRLLQQQHTEWQQVTDARRQQDCWWAERDQQAREAMATPELREHAWQRDPRRQWLLDEFGQVPAVLDGDNSTTAGVWAHPRQWRAILYVEHVHQVRPGYRFGVPECYRTLRAHHIVLDNPGPVITEFLETLEQAGLIRVVRQRGKILECWVRGPISATASPEPRAEEPTESTDEADSPSETPDENAEVTQPLPKTAPQREPAPVPTSPSSPATSQPAQPRRQPWWKRFFWRR
;
A
#
# COMPACT_ATOMS: atom_id res chain seq x y z
N MET A 1 -15.22 -9.17 0.77
CA MET A 1 -14.47 -10.27 1.43
C MET A 1 -13.27 -9.64 2.10
N ASN A 2 -13.08 -9.83 3.40
CA ASN A 2 -11.82 -9.45 4.03
C ASN A 2 -10.78 -10.48 3.62
N THR A 3 -9.65 -10.06 3.04
CA THR A 3 -8.55 -10.99 2.82
C THR A 3 -8.06 -11.49 4.18
N ARG A 4 -7.93 -12.80 4.30
CA ARG A 4 -7.37 -13.41 5.50
C ARG A 4 -5.87 -13.19 5.45
N VAL A 5 -5.35 -12.48 6.45
CA VAL A 5 -3.91 -12.39 6.68
C VAL A 5 -3.42 -13.77 7.13
N HIS A 6 -2.48 -14.36 6.40
CA HIS A 6 -1.88 -15.62 6.79
C HIS A 6 -0.94 -15.45 7.99
N ALA A 7 -1.08 -16.33 8.98
CA ALA A 7 -0.14 -16.37 10.10
C ALA A 7 1.23 -16.90 9.64
N THR A 8 2.31 -16.55 10.34
CA THR A 8 3.66 -17.08 10.03
C THR A 8 3.70 -18.60 9.94
N VAL A 9 2.94 -19.30 10.79
CA VAL A 9 2.84 -20.78 10.75
C VAL A 9 2.18 -21.28 9.48
N GLU A 10 1.17 -20.57 8.94
CA GLU A 10 0.52 -20.95 7.68
C GLU A 10 1.47 -20.74 6.50
N LEU A 11 2.21 -19.63 6.48
CA LEU A 11 3.22 -19.36 5.45
C LEU A 11 4.39 -20.34 5.54
N ALA A 12 4.84 -20.67 6.76
CA ALA A 12 5.86 -21.69 6.97
C ALA A 12 5.37 -23.06 6.49
N ALA A 13 4.13 -23.46 6.81
CA ALA A 13 3.54 -24.71 6.29
C ALA A 13 3.36 -24.68 4.77
N TRP A 14 3.09 -23.52 4.19
CA TRP A 14 3.06 -23.34 2.74
C TRP A 14 4.46 -23.46 2.11
N GLN A 15 5.51 -23.01 2.80
CA GLN A 15 6.91 -23.20 2.39
C GLN A 15 7.44 -24.62 2.61
N ASP A 16 6.95 -25.30 3.66
CA ASP A 16 7.48 -26.56 4.15
C ASP A 16 7.14 -27.71 3.19
N GLY A 17 8.02 -27.85 2.21
CA GLY A 17 8.74 -29.12 2.10
C GLY A 17 8.07 -30.21 1.28
N GLU A 18 7.05 -29.91 0.48
CA GLU A 18 6.65 -30.85 -0.55
C GLU A 18 7.60 -30.75 -1.76
N THR A 19 8.67 -31.54 -1.74
CA THR A 19 9.67 -31.56 -2.82
C THR A 19 9.40 -32.67 -3.85
N ARG A 20 8.32 -33.42 -3.67
CA ARG A 20 8.00 -34.58 -4.49
C ARG A 20 7.67 -34.19 -5.93
N GLN A 21 8.10 -35.06 -6.82
CA GLN A 21 7.75 -34.99 -8.22
C GLN A 21 6.31 -35.49 -8.40
N VAL A 22 5.42 -34.62 -8.85
CA VAL A 22 3.98 -34.93 -9.04
C VAL A 22 3.56 -34.86 -10.51
N TYR A 23 4.52 -34.47 -11.35
CA TYR A 23 4.40 -34.48 -12.79
C TYR A 23 5.33 -35.53 -13.39
N ALA A 24 4.84 -36.20 -14.43
CA ALA A 24 5.61 -37.08 -15.30
C ALA A 24 5.26 -36.78 -16.75
N ARG A 25 6.11 -37.18 -17.68
CA ARG A 25 5.88 -37.07 -19.12
C ARG A 25 5.29 -38.35 -19.66
N TYR A 26 4.35 -38.28 -20.59
CA TYR A 26 3.87 -39.46 -21.30
C TYR A 26 4.98 -40.01 -22.22
N LYS A 27 5.22 -41.32 -22.20
CA LYS A 27 6.22 -41.96 -23.07
C LYS A 27 5.83 -41.92 -24.55
N SER A 28 4.53 -42.02 -24.83
CA SER A 28 3.99 -41.96 -26.19
C SER A 28 3.96 -40.53 -26.75
N GLU A 29 3.83 -39.54 -25.87
CA GLU A 29 3.63 -38.14 -26.22
C GLU A 29 4.54 -37.25 -25.35
N PRO A 30 5.82 -37.09 -25.71
CA PRO A 30 6.80 -36.39 -24.88
C PRO A 30 6.48 -34.92 -24.58
N THR A 31 5.55 -34.32 -25.31
CA THR A 31 5.10 -32.94 -25.06
C THR A 31 3.99 -32.87 -24.02
N GLN A 32 3.33 -33.99 -23.71
CA GLN A 32 2.24 -34.03 -22.74
C GLN A 32 2.76 -34.48 -21.37
N LEU A 33 2.27 -33.82 -20.32
CA LEU A 33 2.52 -34.25 -18.95
C LEU A 33 1.29 -34.89 -18.31
N PHE A 34 1.57 -35.91 -17.51
CA PHE A 34 0.67 -36.54 -16.56
C PHE A 34 0.85 -35.91 -15.18
N PHE A 35 -0.23 -35.37 -14.61
CA PHE A 35 -0.29 -34.97 -13.21
C PHE A 35 -0.82 -36.12 -12.38
N LEU A 36 -0.11 -36.47 -11.32
CA LEU A 36 -0.52 -37.53 -10.40
C LEU A 36 -1.39 -36.96 -9.28
N GLU A 37 -2.70 -37.16 -9.37
CA GLU A 37 -3.61 -36.80 -8.29
C GLU A 37 -3.30 -37.61 -7.02
N ASP A 38 -3.69 -37.08 -5.87
CA ASP A 38 -3.49 -37.81 -4.61
C ASP A 38 -4.43 -39.03 -4.53
N GLY A 39 -3.87 -40.20 -4.27
CA GLY A 39 -4.59 -41.48 -4.26
C GLY A 39 -4.56 -42.25 -5.58
N ASP A 40 -4.00 -41.70 -6.65
CA ASP A 40 -3.95 -42.34 -7.98
C ASP A 40 -2.87 -43.42 -8.09
N VAL A 41 -1.88 -43.47 -7.18
CA VAL A 41 -0.79 -44.44 -7.31
C VAL A 41 -1.29 -45.87 -7.20
N GLU A 42 -2.20 -46.16 -6.28
CA GLU A 42 -2.66 -47.53 -6.04
C GLU A 42 -3.47 -48.09 -7.22
N PRO A 43 -4.53 -47.42 -7.73
CA PRO A 43 -5.30 -47.93 -8.86
C PRO A 43 -4.51 -47.96 -10.18
N TYR A 44 -3.56 -47.05 -10.38
CA TYR A 44 -2.85 -46.90 -11.65
C TYR A 44 -1.39 -47.34 -11.63
N ARG A 45 -0.90 -47.98 -10.56
CA ARG A 45 0.53 -48.26 -10.35
C ARG A 45 1.25 -48.85 -11.56
N GLN A 46 0.67 -49.90 -12.14
CA GLN A 46 1.28 -50.59 -13.28
C GLN A 46 1.20 -49.71 -14.54
N TRP A 47 0.04 -49.09 -14.80
CA TRP A 47 -0.13 -48.16 -15.90
C TRP A 47 0.87 -47.00 -15.85
N LEU A 48 1.07 -46.38 -14.68
CA LEU A 48 2.03 -45.30 -14.48
C LEU A 48 3.45 -45.72 -14.85
N LYS A 49 3.90 -46.90 -14.40
CA LYS A 49 5.22 -47.43 -14.78
C LYS A 49 5.35 -47.65 -16.28
N ASP A 50 4.28 -48.08 -16.93
CA ASP A 50 4.30 -48.46 -18.34
C ASP A 50 4.20 -47.22 -19.25
N HIS A 51 3.49 -46.17 -18.84
CA HIS A 51 3.11 -45.06 -19.72
C HIS A 51 3.77 -43.72 -19.40
N VAL A 52 4.36 -43.53 -18.22
CA VAL A 52 4.98 -42.26 -17.85
C VAL A 52 6.45 -42.38 -17.46
N GLU A 53 7.20 -41.29 -17.63
CA GLU A 53 8.62 -41.19 -17.33
C GLU A 53 9.00 -39.78 -16.85
N CYS A 54 10.24 -39.59 -16.40
CA CYS A 54 10.71 -38.29 -15.91
C CYS A 54 10.75 -37.26 -17.05
N PHE A 55 10.10 -36.12 -16.79
CA PHE A 55 10.00 -35.01 -17.74
C PHE A 55 11.26 -34.15 -17.78
N MET A 56 12.14 -34.25 -16.78
CA MET A 56 13.38 -33.46 -16.71
C MET A 56 14.28 -33.72 -17.95
N PRO A 57 14.70 -32.68 -18.68
CA PRO A 57 15.46 -32.82 -19.93
C PRO A 57 16.77 -33.61 -19.76
N GLU A 58 17.52 -33.34 -18.70
CA GLU A 58 18.86 -33.89 -18.45
C GLU A 58 18.84 -35.17 -17.58
N CYS A 59 17.68 -35.81 -17.40
CA CYS A 59 17.61 -37.01 -16.59
C CYS A 59 18.16 -38.24 -17.33
N ALA A 60 19.32 -38.73 -16.89
CA ALA A 60 20.01 -39.88 -17.48
C ALA A 60 19.19 -41.19 -17.42
N ASN A 61 18.35 -41.36 -16.41
CA ASN A 61 17.42 -42.49 -16.30
C ASN A 61 16.02 -41.97 -15.96
N ARG A 62 15.16 -41.94 -16.96
CA ARG A 62 13.81 -41.38 -16.88
C ARG A 62 12.79 -42.33 -16.27
N ALA A 63 13.13 -43.58 -15.96
CA ALA A 63 12.18 -44.48 -15.32
C ALA A 63 11.78 -43.96 -13.92
N LEU A 64 10.48 -43.87 -13.71
CA LEU A 64 9.87 -43.43 -12.45
C LEU A 64 9.25 -44.60 -11.70
N ILE A 65 9.29 -44.53 -10.38
CA ILE A 65 8.60 -45.40 -9.45
C ILE A 65 7.44 -44.59 -8.86
N PRO A 66 6.17 -44.92 -9.17
CA PRO A 66 5.05 -44.33 -8.46
C PRO A 66 5.06 -44.78 -6.99
N ARG A 67 4.90 -43.84 -6.07
CA ARG A 67 5.01 -44.01 -4.62
C ARG A 67 3.75 -43.50 -3.95
N HIS A 68 3.10 -44.38 -3.20
CA HIS A 68 1.99 -43.98 -2.35
C HIS A 68 2.48 -43.02 -1.26
N GLY A 69 1.73 -41.96 -1.02
CA GLY A 69 1.96 -41.01 0.05
C GLY A 69 1.69 -41.64 1.43
N ASN A 70 2.63 -41.49 2.37
CA ASN A 70 2.46 -41.99 3.75
C ASN A 70 2.51 -40.82 4.74
N HIS A 71 1.79 -40.95 5.88
CA HIS A 71 1.81 -39.98 6.98
C HIS A 71 1.43 -38.54 6.58
N GLY A 72 0.32 -38.38 5.85
CA GLY A 72 -0.18 -37.06 5.42
C GLY A 72 0.62 -36.44 4.28
N ARG A 73 1.46 -37.23 3.60
CA ARG A 73 2.14 -36.86 2.36
C ARG A 73 1.32 -37.36 1.18
N ARG A 74 1.41 -36.67 0.06
CA ARG A 74 0.72 -37.07 -1.17
C ARG A 74 1.46 -38.15 -1.95
N ASP A 75 0.72 -38.78 -2.85
CA ASP A 75 1.24 -39.61 -3.92
C ASP A 75 2.23 -38.85 -4.82
N HIS A 76 3.28 -39.54 -5.26
CA HIS A 76 4.36 -38.95 -6.04
C HIS A 76 5.12 -39.95 -6.91
N PHE A 77 5.95 -39.42 -7.80
CA PHE A 77 6.99 -40.14 -8.51
C PHE A 77 8.33 -40.03 -7.77
N GLY A 78 9.05 -41.14 -7.71
CA GLY A 78 10.44 -41.18 -7.26
C GLY A 78 11.33 -41.83 -8.30
N HIS A 79 12.60 -41.46 -8.34
CA HIS A 79 13.57 -42.12 -9.19
C HIS A 79 14.05 -43.44 -8.58
N HIS A 80 14.63 -44.30 -9.42
CA HIS A 80 15.44 -45.42 -8.95
C HIS A 80 16.71 -44.91 -8.25
N SER A 81 17.28 -45.71 -7.35
CA SER A 81 18.54 -45.37 -6.68
C SER A 81 19.63 -45.03 -7.71
N GLY A 82 20.31 -43.89 -7.53
CA GLY A 82 21.34 -43.41 -8.45
C GLY A 82 20.84 -42.72 -9.73
N ALA A 83 19.52 -42.61 -9.92
CA ALA A 83 18.89 -41.84 -10.99
C ALA A 83 18.27 -40.54 -10.44
N GLY A 84 17.96 -39.57 -11.31
CA GLY A 84 17.21 -38.37 -10.92
C GLY A 84 18.01 -37.32 -10.14
N GLY A 85 19.31 -37.14 -10.45
CA GLY A 85 20.19 -36.17 -9.79
C GLY A 85 19.90 -34.68 -10.07
N HIS A 86 18.65 -34.32 -10.37
CA HIS A 86 18.24 -32.93 -10.49
C HIS A 86 17.93 -32.35 -9.11
N GLY A 87 18.42 -31.14 -8.84
CA GLY A 87 18.14 -30.46 -7.60
C GLY A 87 16.64 -30.17 -7.43
N ASP A 88 16.20 -30.08 -6.18
CA ASP A 88 14.81 -29.73 -5.84
C ASP A 88 14.37 -28.44 -6.56
N GLU A 89 15.22 -27.41 -6.58
CA GLU A 89 14.93 -26.14 -7.27
C GLU A 89 14.62 -26.36 -8.76
N SER A 90 15.45 -27.14 -9.46
CA SER A 90 15.24 -27.47 -10.87
C SER A 90 13.92 -28.20 -11.08
N LEU A 91 13.58 -29.17 -10.21
CA LEU A 91 12.30 -29.87 -10.30
C LEU A 91 11.12 -28.91 -10.12
N ALA A 92 11.14 -28.05 -9.10
CA ALA A 92 10.01 -27.14 -8.85
C ALA A 92 9.87 -26.06 -9.92
N HIS A 93 10.97 -25.56 -10.47
CA HIS A 93 10.96 -24.65 -11.61
C HIS A 93 10.30 -25.31 -12.83
N GLU A 94 10.70 -26.53 -13.18
CA GLU A 94 10.12 -27.26 -14.31
C GLU A 94 8.65 -27.63 -14.06
N GLN A 95 8.27 -28.07 -12.85
CA GLN A 95 6.85 -28.27 -12.52
C GLN A 95 6.03 -26.98 -12.62
N GLY A 96 6.61 -25.84 -12.21
CA GLY A 96 6.00 -24.53 -12.33
C GLY A 96 5.65 -24.18 -13.77
N LYS A 97 6.59 -24.36 -14.71
CA LYS A 97 6.36 -24.15 -16.14
C LYS A 97 5.16 -24.94 -16.65
N HIS A 98 5.11 -26.23 -16.34
CA HIS A 98 4.05 -27.09 -16.85
C HIS A 98 2.68 -26.83 -16.20
N VAL A 99 2.65 -26.51 -14.90
CA VAL A 99 1.42 -26.09 -14.22
C VAL A 99 0.85 -24.84 -14.87
N LEU A 100 1.71 -23.85 -15.14
CA LEU A 100 1.33 -22.60 -15.78
C LEU A 100 0.87 -22.83 -17.22
N GLN A 101 1.58 -23.64 -18.00
CA GLN A 101 1.17 -24.00 -19.35
C GLN A 101 -0.21 -24.66 -19.37
N ARG A 102 -0.44 -25.70 -18.55
CA ARG A 102 -1.73 -26.37 -18.44
C ARG A 102 -2.84 -25.43 -17.99
N TRP A 103 -2.54 -24.50 -17.09
CA TRP A 103 -3.50 -23.46 -16.69
C TRP A 103 -3.82 -22.51 -17.85
N LEU A 104 -2.82 -22.06 -18.60
CA LEU A 104 -2.99 -21.21 -19.79
C LEU A 104 -3.80 -21.88 -20.88
N GLU A 105 -3.55 -23.17 -21.16
CA GLU A 105 -4.30 -23.96 -22.15
C GLU A 105 -5.81 -24.09 -21.83
N ARG A 106 -6.20 -23.90 -20.57
CA ARG A 106 -7.60 -23.90 -20.14
C ARG A 106 -8.27 -22.54 -20.26
N GLN A 107 -7.51 -21.47 -20.53
CA GLN A 107 -8.06 -20.13 -20.66
C GLN A 107 -8.72 -19.97 -22.03
N GLU A 108 -9.99 -19.54 -22.07
CA GLU A 108 -10.76 -19.38 -23.33
C GLU A 108 -10.06 -18.43 -24.31
N ALA A 109 -9.30 -17.46 -23.81
CA ALA A 109 -8.59 -16.48 -24.62
C ALA A 109 -7.30 -17.01 -25.27
N VAL A 110 -6.70 -18.08 -24.78
CA VAL A 110 -5.38 -18.53 -25.24
C VAL A 110 -5.53 -19.48 -26.44
N LEU A 111 -4.91 -19.14 -27.56
CA LEU A 111 -4.90 -19.95 -28.79
C LEU A 111 -3.65 -20.83 -28.91
N GLU A 112 -2.53 -20.37 -28.38
CA GLU A 112 -1.24 -21.05 -28.47
C GLU A 112 -0.51 -20.96 -27.13
N THR A 113 0.13 -22.06 -26.72
CA THR A 113 1.09 -22.11 -25.61
C THR A 113 2.37 -22.81 -26.07
N GLN A 114 3.51 -22.39 -25.53
CA GLN A 114 4.80 -23.02 -25.82
C GLN A 114 5.74 -22.90 -24.62
N LEU A 115 6.40 -24.00 -24.25
CA LEU A 115 7.49 -23.95 -23.27
C LEU A 115 8.81 -23.55 -23.93
N GLU A 116 9.62 -22.81 -23.18
CA GLU A 116 11.00 -22.48 -23.55
C GLU A 116 11.13 -21.82 -24.94
N ARG A 117 10.21 -20.91 -25.27
CA ARG A 117 10.23 -20.17 -26.55
C ARG A 117 11.43 -19.23 -26.57
N SER A 118 12.37 -19.49 -27.47
CA SER A 118 13.56 -18.65 -27.66
C SER A 118 13.23 -17.38 -28.44
N LEU A 119 13.69 -16.23 -27.92
CA LEU A 119 13.76 -14.95 -28.64
C LEU A 119 15.18 -14.72 -29.20
N GLY A 120 15.81 -15.79 -29.67
CA GLY A 120 17.21 -15.80 -30.11
C GLY A 120 18.19 -15.78 -28.93
N ARG A 121 19.25 -14.97 -29.03
CA ARG A 121 20.32 -14.92 -28.03
C ARG A 121 19.97 -14.09 -26.78
N HIS A 122 18.83 -13.42 -26.78
CA HIS A 122 18.50 -12.42 -25.77
C HIS A 122 17.73 -12.98 -24.57
N ALA A 123 16.77 -13.87 -24.83
CA ALA A 123 15.94 -14.45 -23.80
C ALA A 123 15.34 -15.79 -24.25
N VAL A 124 15.02 -16.63 -23.27
CA VAL A 124 14.15 -17.80 -23.42
C VAL A 124 12.97 -17.55 -22.49
N ILE A 125 11.77 -17.63 -23.04
CA ILE A 125 10.52 -17.48 -22.30
C ILE A 125 10.20 -18.84 -21.68
N ASP A 126 10.01 -18.89 -20.37
CA ASP A 126 9.68 -20.14 -19.67
C ASP A 126 8.35 -20.73 -20.17
N VAL A 127 7.28 -19.91 -20.19
CA VAL A 127 5.98 -20.28 -20.76
C VAL A 127 5.45 -19.14 -21.63
N TYR A 128 5.39 -19.35 -22.92
CA TYR A 128 4.78 -18.44 -23.88
C TYR A 128 3.29 -18.75 -24.04
N ALA A 129 2.47 -17.71 -24.19
CA ALA A 129 1.09 -17.83 -24.64
C ALA A 129 0.70 -16.70 -25.61
N SER A 130 -0.28 -16.96 -26.47
CA SER A 130 -0.85 -15.95 -27.36
C SER A 130 -2.33 -16.17 -27.65
N ASP A 131 -3.08 -15.08 -27.85
CA ASP A 131 -4.43 -15.08 -28.41
C ASP A 131 -4.48 -14.71 -29.91
N GLY A 132 -3.31 -14.56 -30.53
CA GLY A 132 -3.11 -14.12 -31.92
C GLY A 132 -2.90 -12.61 -32.09
N ASP A 133 -3.43 -11.78 -31.19
CA ASP A 133 -3.23 -10.32 -31.19
C ASP A 133 -2.32 -9.87 -30.02
N PHE A 134 -2.25 -10.69 -28.98
CA PHE A 134 -1.51 -10.49 -27.74
C PHE A 134 -0.49 -11.61 -27.55
N GLU A 135 0.71 -11.26 -27.10
CA GLU A 135 1.76 -12.21 -26.73
C GLU A 135 2.16 -12.04 -25.27
N LEU A 136 2.20 -13.17 -24.55
CA LEU A 136 2.49 -13.25 -23.12
C LEU A 136 3.73 -14.12 -22.88
N ALA A 137 4.65 -13.63 -22.08
CA ALA A 137 5.75 -14.38 -21.48
C ALA A 137 5.48 -14.56 -19.99
N VAL A 138 5.28 -15.79 -19.52
CA VAL A 138 5.21 -16.10 -18.09
C VAL A 138 6.54 -16.71 -17.65
N GLU A 139 7.19 -16.04 -16.72
CA GLU A 139 8.53 -16.34 -16.22
C GLU A 139 8.48 -17.00 -14.84
N MET A 140 9.03 -18.20 -14.70
CA MET A 140 9.06 -18.94 -13.44
C MET A 140 10.41 -18.77 -12.75
N GLN A 141 10.50 -17.89 -11.75
CA GLN A 141 11.78 -17.53 -11.16
C GLN A 141 11.99 -18.18 -9.78
N TYR A 142 12.89 -19.17 -9.70
CA TYR A 142 13.36 -19.75 -8.42
C TYR A 142 14.74 -19.24 -7.99
N SER A 143 15.67 -19.12 -8.94
CA SER A 143 17.02 -18.65 -8.65
C SER A 143 17.05 -17.16 -8.31
N ALA A 144 18.11 -16.67 -7.68
CA ALA A 144 18.24 -15.25 -7.39
C ALA A 144 18.24 -14.42 -8.68
N LEU A 145 17.44 -13.35 -8.70
CA LEU A 145 17.32 -12.42 -9.82
C LEU A 145 17.69 -11.02 -9.35
N THR A 146 18.61 -10.37 -10.05
CA THR A 146 18.99 -8.99 -9.75
C THR A 146 18.03 -8.00 -10.43
N PRO A 147 17.85 -6.79 -9.86
CA PRO A 147 17.12 -5.69 -10.51
C PRO A 147 17.53 -5.44 -11.97
N SER A 148 18.84 -5.40 -12.23
CA SER A 148 19.38 -5.12 -13.57
C SER A 148 19.07 -6.23 -14.57
N LYS A 149 19.14 -7.51 -14.15
CA LYS A 149 18.81 -8.65 -15.00
C LYS A 149 17.31 -8.70 -15.31
N TRP A 150 16.48 -8.40 -14.31
CA TRP A 150 15.04 -8.25 -14.52
C TRP A 150 14.72 -7.14 -15.53
N ARG A 151 15.23 -5.92 -15.31
CA ARG A 151 15.01 -4.77 -16.23
C ARG A 151 15.42 -5.10 -17.66
N HIS A 152 16.58 -5.71 -17.84
CA HIS A 152 17.04 -6.12 -19.17
C HIS A 152 16.06 -7.07 -19.86
N ARG A 153 15.52 -8.07 -19.14
CA ARG A 153 14.54 -9.01 -19.70
C ARG A 153 13.20 -8.31 -20.02
N HIS A 154 12.71 -7.49 -19.10
CA HIS A 154 11.51 -6.67 -19.30
C HIS A 154 11.62 -5.78 -20.55
N GLU A 155 12.75 -5.11 -20.74
CA GLU A 155 13.03 -4.29 -21.94
C GLU A 155 13.15 -5.12 -23.22
N VAL A 156 13.69 -6.35 -23.15
CA VAL A 156 13.70 -7.29 -24.28
C VAL A 156 12.27 -7.64 -24.66
N TYR A 157 11.43 -8.05 -23.71
CA TYR A 157 10.04 -8.40 -23.98
C TYR A 157 9.23 -7.22 -24.53
N GLY A 158 9.38 -6.04 -23.94
CA GLY A 158 8.73 -4.81 -24.42
C GLY A 158 9.11 -4.45 -25.86
N ARG A 159 10.37 -4.64 -26.28
CA ARG A 159 10.79 -4.41 -27.68
C ARG A 159 10.19 -5.42 -28.67
N HIS A 160 9.80 -6.60 -28.19
CA HIS A 160 9.10 -7.60 -28.98
C HIS A 160 7.57 -7.46 -28.91
N GLY A 161 7.04 -6.49 -28.16
CA GLY A 161 5.59 -6.37 -27.94
C GLY A 161 5.00 -7.48 -27.08
N ILE A 162 5.85 -8.18 -26.31
CA ILE A 162 5.47 -9.28 -25.42
C ILE A 162 5.28 -8.72 -24.01
N ILE A 163 4.15 -9.00 -23.38
CA ILE A 163 3.93 -8.69 -21.97
C ILE A 163 4.55 -9.78 -21.11
N ASP A 164 5.31 -9.40 -20.08
CA ASP A 164 5.92 -10.34 -19.16
C ASP A 164 5.22 -10.39 -17.81
N VAL A 165 4.95 -11.60 -17.34
CA VAL A 165 4.42 -11.91 -16.01
C VAL A 165 5.46 -12.71 -15.26
N TRP A 166 5.86 -12.22 -14.09
CA TRP A 166 6.83 -12.90 -13.25
C TRP A 166 6.14 -13.66 -12.13
N VAL A 167 6.33 -14.98 -12.14
CA VAL A 167 5.84 -15.91 -11.12
C VAL A 167 7.02 -16.39 -10.29
N TRP A 168 7.02 -16.02 -9.02
CA TRP A 168 8.13 -16.31 -8.11
C TRP A 168 8.00 -17.71 -7.50
N GLY A 169 9.12 -18.37 -7.28
CA GLY A 169 9.16 -19.68 -6.63
C GLY A 169 8.70 -19.61 -5.17
N HIS A 170 7.88 -20.58 -4.73
CA HIS A 170 7.41 -20.71 -3.35
C HIS A 170 8.49 -21.06 -2.31
N ARG A 171 9.77 -21.04 -2.68
CA ARG A 171 10.89 -21.37 -1.79
C ARG A 171 12.19 -20.77 -2.29
N GLY A 172 13.21 -20.87 -1.45
CA GLY A 172 14.55 -20.40 -1.77
C GLY A 172 14.64 -18.87 -1.72
N PRO A 173 15.52 -18.24 -2.53
CA PRO A 173 15.83 -16.82 -2.37
C PRO A 173 14.68 -15.87 -2.71
N GLN A 174 13.65 -16.36 -3.43
CA GLN A 174 12.53 -15.53 -3.90
C GLN A 174 11.36 -15.45 -2.92
N LEU A 175 11.37 -16.25 -1.85
CA LEU A 175 10.33 -16.22 -0.83
C LEU A 175 10.96 -16.25 0.55
N GLN A 176 11.18 -15.06 1.10
CA GLN A 176 11.81 -14.88 2.39
C GLN A 176 10.77 -14.36 3.39
N LEU A 177 10.53 -15.10 4.47
CA LEU A 177 9.70 -14.58 5.57
C LEU A 177 10.43 -13.40 6.21
N ASP A 178 9.71 -12.32 6.50
CA ASP A 178 10.25 -11.25 7.32
C ASP A 178 10.45 -11.77 8.75
N ARG A 179 11.65 -11.53 9.30
CA ARG A 179 12.00 -11.97 10.64
C ARG A 179 11.45 -11.02 11.71
N THR A 180 11.11 -9.80 11.32
CA THR A 180 10.67 -8.75 12.26
C THR A 180 9.15 -8.64 12.37
N SER A 181 8.43 -9.01 11.31
CA SER A 181 6.97 -8.94 11.24
C SER A 181 6.37 -10.31 10.98
N THR A 182 5.40 -10.71 11.81
CA THR A 182 4.64 -11.94 11.61
C THR A 182 3.79 -11.84 10.34
N GLY A 183 3.78 -12.89 9.52
CA GLY A 183 2.91 -13.01 8.34
C GLY A 183 3.31 -12.18 7.11
N LYS A 184 4.49 -11.54 7.12
CA LYS A 184 5.00 -10.79 5.97
C LYS A 184 6.11 -11.52 5.22
N LEU A 185 6.21 -11.23 3.93
CA LEU A 185 7.34 -11.57 3.08
C LEU A 185 8.26 -10.37 2.92
N ARG A 186 9.57 -10.60 2.92
CA ARG A 186 10.57 -9.62 2.49
C ARG A 186 10.72 -9.68 0.98
N LEU A 187 10.63 -8.51 0.34
CA LEU A 187 10.77 -8.38 -1.10
C LEU A 187 12.25 -8.32 -1.51
N THR A 188 12.60 -9.07 -2.55
CA THR A 188 13.91 -8.96 -3.20
C THR A 188 14.02 -7.67 -4.01
N GLY A 189 15.24 -7.28 -4.37
CA GLY A 189 15.45 -6.10 -5.23
C GLY A 189 14.67 -6.19 -6.55
N ALA A 190 14.67 -7.36 -7.21
CA ALA A 190 13.91 -7.55 -8.45
C ALA A 190 12.39 -7.47 -8.23
N GLN A 191 11.88 -8.05 -7.14
CA GLN A 191 10.45 -7.95 -6.80
C GLN A 191 10.00 -6.51 -6.58
N ARG A 192 10.83 -5.67 -5.94
CA ARG A 192 10.52 -4.24 -5.79
C ARG A 192 10.47 -3.49 -7.12
N GLU A 193 11.33 -3.84 -8.07
CA GLU A 193 11.29 -3.27 -9.41
C GLU A 193 10.03 -3.70 -10.18
N VAL A 194 9.62 -4.98 -10.05
CA VAL A 194 8.34 -5.45 -10.62
C VAL A 194 7.18 -4.69 -10.00
N ALA A 195 7.14 -4.57 -8.67
CA ALA A 195 6.13 -3.81 -7.96
C ALA A 195 6.08 -2.33 -8.40
N ALA A 196 7.24 -1.71 -8.67
CA ALA A 196 7.33 -0.33 -9.15
C ALA A 196 6.62 -0.09 -10.50
N THR A 197 6.47 -1.13 -11.33
CA THR A 197 5.72 -1.04 -12.60
C THR A 197 4.21 -1.20 -12.45
N GLY A 198 3.73 -1.57 -11.25
CA GLY A 198 2.33 -1.90 -11.00
C GLY A 198 1.94 -3.34 -11.34
N TYR A 199 2.89 -4.17 -11.78
CA TYR A 199 2.66 -5.61 -11.95
C TYR A 199 2.45 -6.31 -10.61
N PRO A 200 1.60 -7.37 -10.58
CA PRO A 200 1.35 -8.11 -9.36
C PRO A 200 2.58 -8.92 -8.95
N LEU A 201 2.80 -9.03 -7.64
CA LEU A 201 3.74 -9.98 -7.09
C LEU A 201 3.02 -11.27 -6.75
N VAL A 202 3.36 -12.35 -7.46
CA VAL A 202 2.72 -13.65 -7.31
C VAL A 202 3.74 -14.77 -7.09
N TRP A 203 3.46 -15.68 -6.16
CA TRP A 203 4.29 -16.86 -5.92
C TRP A 203 3.50 -18.14 -6.18
N LEU A 204 4.10 -19.11 -6.87
CA LEU A 204 3.44 -20.36 -7.24
C LEU A 204 3.99 -21.55 -6.44
N LYS A 205 3.06 -22.32 -5.88
CA LYS A 205 3.28 -23.67 -5.35
C LYS A 205 2.72 -24.70 -6.33
N PRO A 206 3.54 -25.19 -7.28
CA PRO A 206 3.07 -25.92 -8.45
C PRO A 206 2.39 -27.25 -8.10
N GLU A 207 2.87 -27.94 -7.07
CA GLU A 207 2.32 -29.22 -6.66
C GLU A 207 0.88 -29.09 -6.13
N ARG A 208 0.47 -27.92 -5.64
CA ARG A 208 -0.90 -27.68 -5.16
C ARG A 208 -1.75 -26.81 -6.08
N GLY A 209 -1.18 -26.27 -7.15
CA GLY A 209 -1.86 -25.26 -7.97
C GLY A 209 -2.28 -24.04 -7.14
N GLU A 210 -1.41 -23.61 -6.22
CA GLU A 210 -1.69 -22.55 -5.24
C GLU A 210 -0.86 -21.30 -5.57
N VAL A 211 -1.48 -20.12 -5.53
CA VAL A 211 -0.84 -18.83 -5.83
C VAL A 211 -0.96 -17.90 -4.63
N LEU A 212 0.16 -17.35 -4.15
CA LEU A 212 0.15 -16.22 -3.23
C LEU A 212 0.17 -14.91 -4.01
N THR A 213 -0.67 -13.96 -3.64
CA THR A 213 -0.67 -12.59 -4.18
C THR A 213 -0.22 -11.60 -3.10
N GLY A 214 0.83 -10.81 -3.39
CA GLY A 214 1.38 -9.82 -2.47
C GLY A 214 0.56 -8.52 -2.38
N TRP A 215 0.46 -7.94 -1.19
CA TRP A 215 -0.19 -6.65 -0.94
C TRP A 215 0.37 -5.91 0.27
N VAL A 216 0.10 -4.61 0.36
CA VAL A 216 0.47 -3.75 1.48
C VAL A 216 -0.74 -2.98 1.99
N TYR A 217 -0.68 -2.55 3.25
CA TYR A 217 -1.73 -1.74 3.86
C TYR A 217 -1.32 -0.27 3.76
N LYS A 218 -2.12 0.56 3.08
CA LYS A 218 -1.93 2.02 3.03
C LYS A 218 -3.05 2.69 3.81
N HIS A 219 -2.68 3.59 4.70
CA HIS A 219 -3.63 4.47 5.36
C HIS A 219 -3.89 5.69 4.47
N LEU A 220 -5.08 6.27 4.60
CA LEU A 220 -5.31 7.59 4.05
C LEU A 220 -4.42 8.58 4.78
N ASP A 221 -3.78 9.47 4.02
CA ASP A 221 -3.05 10.56 4.64
C ASP A 221 -4.08 11.48 5.33
N ALA A 222 -3.91 11.62 6.63
CA ALA A 222 -4.70 12.55 7.43
C ALA A 222 -4.04 13.93 7.47
N TYR A 223 -2.83 14.08 6.92
CA TYR A 223 -2.07 15.31 6.94
C TYR A 223 -2.47 16.22 5.77
N SER A 224 -2.89 17.44 6.09
CA SER A 224 -3.01 18.52 5.12
C SER A 224 -1.62 19.14 4.93
N GLN A 225 -1.16 19.23 3.68
CA GLN A 225 0.10 19.91 3.36
C GLN A 225 -0.05 21.42 3.57
N THR A 226 -1.22 21.95 3.25
CA THR A 226 -1.57 23.37 3.38
C THR A 226 -1.52 23.85 4.82
N TYR A 227 -2.11 23.10 5.74
CA TYR A 227 -2.16 23.48 7.15
C TYR A 227 -1.04 22.89 8.00
N GLN A 228 -0.16 22.09 7.40
CA GLN A 228 0.92 21.37 8.05
C GLN A 228 0.46 20.62 9.32
N ARG A 229 -0.77 20.09 9.31
CA ARG A 229 -1.38 19.43 10.46
C ARG A 229 -2.36 18.35 10.05
N ARG A 230 -2.66 17.46 11.01
CA ARG A 230 -3.70 16.45 10.83
C ARG A 230 -5.06 17.13 10.72
N GLN A 231 -5.79 16.81 9.66
CA GLN A 231 -7.12 17.34 9.39
C GLN A 231 -8.17 16.24 9.46
N ASP A 232 -9.30 16.57 10.07
CA ASP A 232 -10.53 15.81 9.87
C ASP A 232 -11.14 16.32 8.57
N TRP A 233 -11.12 15.47 7.54
CA TRP A 233 -11.56 15.83 6.20
C TRP A 233 -13.10 15.85 6.09
N HIS A 234 -13.81 15.27 7.06
CA HIS A 234 -15.28 15.13 7.08
C HIS A 234 -15.87 14.57 5.76
N ASP A 235 -15.07 13.81 5.01
CA ASP A 235 -15.42 13.19 3.72
C ASP A 235 -16.16 11.86 3.89
N GLY A 236 -16.55 11.53 5.12
CA GLY A 236 -17.15 10.24 5.47
C GLY A 236 -16.14 9.09 5.59
N TYR A 237 -14.85 9.35 5.34
CA TYR A 237 -13.80 8.36 5.50
C TYR A 237 -13.11 8.52 6.86
N ASP A 238 -13.14 7.44 7.64
CA ASP A 238 -12.32 7.34 8.83
C ASP A 238 -10.83 7.43 8.42
N ASN A 239 -10.09 8.36 9.02
CA ASN A 239 -8.64 8.46 8.86
C ASN A 239 -7.90 7.18 9.30
N HIS A 240 -8.57 6.28 10.02
CA HIS A 240 -8.07 4.96 10.37
C HIS A 240 -8.43 3.87 9.35
N LYS A 241 -9.31 4.16 8.36
CA LYS A 241 -9.56 3.25 7.24
C LYS A 241 -8.27 3.09 6.46
N GLY A 242 -7.80 1.85 6.37
CA GLY A 242 -6.72 1.52 5.46
C GLY A 242 -7.21 0.66 4.32
N PHE A 243 -6.40 0.65 3.27
CA PHE A 243 -6.66 0.02 2.00
C PHE A 243 -5.58 -1.02 1.76
N GLN A 244 -5.99 -2.19 1.28
CA GLN A 244 -5.06 -3.18 0.77
C GLN A 244 -4.81 -2.87 -0.69
N VAL A 245 -3.56 -2.59 -1.02
CA VAL A 245 -3.16 -2.20 -2.36
C VAL A 245 -1.97 -3.05 -2.81
N PRO A 246 -1.70 -3.16 -4.12
CA PRO A 246 -0.48 -3.79 -4.60
C PRO A 246 0.76 -3.11 -3.98
N PRO A 247 1.84 -3.85 -3.69
CA PRO A 247 3.09 -3.25 -3.22
C PRO A 247 3.65 -2.29 -4.27
N GLY A 248 4.30 -1.20 -3.82
CA GLY A 248 5.03 -0.26 -4.67
C GLY A 248 6.55 -0.40 -4.55
N ALA A 249 7.28 0.49 -5.22
CA ALA A 249 8.75 0.48 -5.25
C ALA A 249 9.41 0.60 -3.86
N GLU A 250 8.80 1.39 -2.97
CA GLU A 250 9.32 1.70 -1.64
C GLU A 250 8.97 0.63 -0.59
N ASP A 251 8.10 -0.33 -0.92
CA ASP A 251 7.67 -1.34 0.03
C ASP A 251 8.75 -2.45 0.12
N GLU A 252 9.34 -2.62 1.31
CA GLU A 252 10.36 -3.65 1.54
C GLU A 252 9.76 -5.01 1.95
N THR A 253 8.54 -4.99 2.43
CA THR A 253 7.79 -6.16 2.87
C THR A 253 6.36 -6.10 2.37
N CYS A 254 5.74 -7.25 2.18
CA CYS A 254 4.32 -7.35 1.84
C CYS A 254 3.63 -8.43 2.66
N TRP A 255 2.32 -8.27 2.84
CA TRP A 255 1.43 -9.36 3.20
C TRP A 255 1.12 -10.20 1.95
N VAL A 256 0.53 -11.36 2.14
CA VAL A 256 0.09 -12.22 1.03
C VAL A 256 -1.29 -12.81 1.30
N THR A 257 -1.99 -13.16 0.24
CA THR A 257 -3.23 -13.94 0.28
C THR A 257 -3.15 -15.08 -0.71
N LEU A 258 -3.63 -16.25 -0.28
CA LEU A 258 -3.63 -17.50 -1.04
C LEU A 258 -4.89 -17.62 -1.90
N ASP A 259 -4.70 -17.86 -3.19
CA ASP A 259 -5.73 -18.18 -4.18
C ASP A 259 -5.41 -19.54 -4.82
N ALA A 260 -6.43 -20.25 -5.33
CA ALA A 260 -6.19 -21.37 -6.22
C ALA A 260 -5.86 -20.85 -7.63
N LEU A 261 -4.89 -21.46 -8.30
CA LEU A 261 -4.53 -21.12 -9.68
C LEU A 261 -5.72 -21.29 -10.63
N ASP A 262 -6.56 -22.30 -10.38
CA ASP A 262 -7.75 -22.57 -11.18
C ASP A 262 -8.84 -21.49 -11.04
N ASP A 263 -8.79 -20.67 -9.99
CA ASP A 263 -9.68 -19.52 -9.81
C ASP A 263 -9.11 -18.22 -10.42
N CYS A 264 -7.90 -18.30 -10.99
CA CYS A 264 -7.24 -17.17 -11.65
C CYS A 264 -7.66 -17.11 -13.13
N ASP A 265 -7.79 -15.88 -13.63
CA ASP A 265 -8.04 -15.60 -15.05
C ASP A 265 -6.83 -14.88 -15.68
N LEU A 266 -6.94 -14.55 -16.97
CA LEU A 266 -6.04 -13.64 -17.67
C LEU A 266 -6.69 -12.26 -17.89
N ASP A 267 -5.90 -11.20 -17.72
CA ASP A 267 -6.21 -9.84 -18.18
C ASP A 267 -5.12 -9.29 -19.11
N GLU A 268 -5.25 -8.03 -19.52
CA GLU A 268 -4.28 -7.33 -20.37
C GLU A 268 -2.91 -7.13 -19.73
N TRP A 269 -2.78 -7.48 -18.45
CA TRP A 269 -1.55 -7.44 -17.68
C TRP A 269 -1.09 -8.85 -17.27
N GLY A 270 -1.74 -9.90 -17.81
CA GLY A 270 -1.41 -11.30 -17.57
C GLY A 270 -2.22 -11.95 -16.44
N LEU A 271 -1.55 -12.58 -15.47
CA LEU A 271 -2.23 -13.37 -14.43
C LEU A 271 -3.09 -12.48 -13.50
N LEU A 272 -4.40 -12.72 -13.48
CA LEU A 272 -5.37 -12.02 -12.65
C LEU A 272 -5.95 -12.94 -11.57
N THR A 273 -5.35 -12.88 -10.38
CA THR A 273 -5.84 -13.63 -9.21
C THR A 273 -7.10 -12.99 -8.62
N PRO A 274 -7.97 -13.76 -7.91
CA PRO A 274 -9.08 -13.19 -7.16
C PRO A 274 -8.65 -12.08 -6.19
N THR A 275 -7.53 -12.27 -5.48
CA THR A 275 -6.94 -11.24 -4.62
C THR A 275 -6.58 -9.99 -5.42
N ARG A 276 -5.94 -10.11 -6.59
CA ARG A 276 -5.53 -8.97 -7.41
C ARG A 276 -6.73 -8.10 -7.84
N ARG A 277 -7.87 -8.70 -8.19
CA ARG A 277 -9.10 -7.95 -8.52
C ARG A 277 -9.55 -7.07 -7.37
N LEU A 278 -9.55 -7.63 -6.15
CA LEU A 278 -9.89 -6.89 -4.94
C LEU A 278 -8.90 -5.75 -4.68
N LEU A 279 -7.59 -6.01 -4.84
CA LEU A 279 -6.55 -5.00 -4.68
C LEU A 279 -6.68 -3.86 -5.70
N GLN A 280 -7.01 -4.15 -6.96
CA GLN A 280 -7.25 -3.12 -7.99
C GLN A 280 -8.44 -2.23 -7.63
N GLN A 281 -9.53 -2.82 -7.15
CA GLN A 281 -10.70 -2.07 -6.69
C GLN A 281 -10.34 -1.16 -5.50
N GLN A 282 -9.66 -1.70 -4.49
CA GLN A 282 -9.26 -0.93 -3.30
C GLN A 282 -8.22 0.13 -3.62
N HIS A 283 -7.30 -0.12 -4.54
CA HIS A 283 -6.32 0.86 -4.98
C HIS A 283 -6.99 2.03 -5.72
N THR A 284 -7.97 1.73 -6.58
CA THR A 284 -8.76 2.77 -7.26
C THR A 284 -9.53 3.63 -6.25
N GLU A 285 -10.18 3.02 -5.26
CA GLU A 285 -10.88 3.75 -4.19
C GLU A 285 -9.90 4.61 -3.37
N TRP A 286 -8.75 4.04 -2.98
CA TRP A 286 -7.71 4.76 -2.25
C TRP A 286 -7.17 5.98 -3.02
N GLN A 287 -6.91 5.83 -4.32
CA GLN A 287 -6.47 6.92 -5.19
C GLN A 287 -7.54 8.02 -5.28
N GLN A 288 -8.80 7.66 -5.50
CA GLN A 288 -9.91 8.62 -5.58
C GLN A 288 -10.04 9.46 -4.31
N VAL A 289 -9.98 8.83 -3.14
CA VAL A 289 -10.06 9.55 -1.85
C VAL A 289 -8.82 10.42 -1.64
N THR A 290 -7.63 9.90 -1.96
CA THR A 290 -6.38 10.66 -1.82
C THR A 290 -6.35 11.89 -2.72
N ASP A 291 -6.78 11.75 -3.97
CA ASP A 291 -6.83 12.85 -4.94
C ASP A 291 -7.92 13.87 -4.58
N ALA A 292 -9.09 13.42 -4.11
CA ALA A 292 -10.13 14.31 -3.60
C ALA A 292 -9.64 15.16 -2.41
N ARG A 293 -8.93 14.54 -1.45
CA ARG A 293 -8.31 15.26 -0.33
C ARG A 293 -7.25 16.25 -0.79
N ARG A 294 -6.40 15.89 -1.75
CA ARG A 294 -5.41 16.81 -2.34
C ARG A 294 -6.09 18.01 -3.02
N GLN A 295 -7.13 17.77 -3.82
CA GLN A 295 -7.90 18.84 -4.46
C GLN A 295 -8.56 19.75 -3.43
N GLN A 296 -9.12 19.19 -2.37
CA GLN A 296 -9.69 19.95 -1.26
C GLN A 296 -8.62 20.77 -0.52
N ASP A 297 -7.42 20.22 -0.35
CA ASP A 297 -6.28 20.94 0.23
C ASP A 297 -5.86 22.12 -0.64
N CYS A 298 -5.69 21.92 -1.94
CA CYS A 298 -5.38 22.99 -2.90
C CYS A 298 -6.46 24.07 -2.91
N TRP A 299 -7.74 23.67 -2.91
CA TRP A 299 -8.85 24.61 -2.85
C TRP A 299 -8.85 25.44 -1.57
N TRP A 300 -8.56 24.82 -0.41
CA TRP A 300 -8.39 25.55 0.85
C TRP A 300 -7.19 26.49 0.82
N ALA A 301 -6.06 26.09 0.24
CA ALA A 301 -4.89 26.93 0.09
C ALA A 301 -5.19 28.19 -0.74
N GLU A 302 -5.83 28.03 -1.90
CA GLU A 302 -6.24 29.14 -2.77
C GLU A 302 -7.22 30.07 -2.06
N ARG A 303 -8.23 29.50 -1.38
CA ARG A 303 -9.22 30.28 -0.63
C ARG A 303 -8.57 31.06 0.51
N ASP A 304 -7.63 30.44 1.22
CA ASP A 304 -6.91 31.09 2.31
C ASP A 304 -6.02 32.21 1.76
N GLN A 305 -5.34 32.01 0.64
CA GLN A 305 -4.58 33.05 -0.04
C GLN A 305 -5.47 34.23 -0.44
N GLN A 306 -6.62 33.99 -1.06
CA GLN A 306 -7.57 35.04 -1.45
C GLN A 306 -8.08 35.83 -0.23
N ALA A 307 -8.37 35.15 0.88
CA ALA A 307 -8.79 35.80 2.11
C ALA A 307 -7.66 36.63 2.75
N ARG A 308 -6.40 36.16 2.69
CA ARG A 308 -5.22 36.92 3.11
C ARG A 308 -5.07 38.19 2.28
N GLU A 309 -5.19 38.09 0.96
CA GLU A 309 -5.12 39.22 0.03
C GLU A 309 -6.27 40.22 0.28
N ALA A 310 -7.50 39.74 0.48
CA ALA A 310 -8.66 40.58 0.80
C ALA A 310 -8.55 41.28 2.16
N MET A 311 -7.74 40.75 3.08
CA MET A 311 -7.52 41.31 4.42
C MET A 311 -6.12 41.92 4.59
N ALA A 312 -5.37 42.09 3.50
CA ALA A 312 -3.98 42.51 3.54
C ALA A 312 -3.80 43.91 4.14
N THR A 313 -4.73 44.83 3.85
CA THR A 313 -4.66 46.21 4.33
C THR A 313 -5.49 46.41 5.60
N PRO A 314 -5.01 47.19 6.59
CA PRO A 314 -5.79 47.56 7.78
C PRO A 314 -7.17 48.16 7.45
N GLU A 315 -7.29 48.93 6.36
CA GLU A 315 -8.53 49.59 5.93
C GLU A 315 -9.60 48.58 5.54
N LEU A 316 -9.23 47.55 4.77
CA LEU A 316 -10.14 46.45 4.40
C LEU A 316 -10.60 45.66 5.63
N ARG A 317 -9.69 45.42 6.59
CA ARG A 317 -10.04 44.77 7.86
C ARG A 317 -11.01 45.61 8.68
N GLU A 318 -10.75 46.90 8.83
CA GLU A 318 -11.64 47.82 9.54
C GLU A 318 -13.01 47.92 8.85
N HIS A 319 -13.05 48.03 7.53
CA HIS A 319 -14.31 48.02 6.78
C HIS A 319 -15.09 46.70 6.94
N ALA A 320 -14.40 45.55 6.96
CA ALA A 320 -15.02 44.25 7.24
C ALA A 320 -15.63 44.21 8.65
N TRP A 321 -14.93 44.74 9.66
CA TRP A 321 -15.44 44.85 11.03
C TRP A 321 -16.67 45.77 11.13
N GLN A 322 -16.63 46.93 10.46
CA GLN A 322 -17.76 47.87 10.44
C GLN A 322 -19.05 47.24 9.91
N ARG A 323 -18.93 46.26 9.01
CA ARG A 323 -20.05 45.54 8.39
C ARG A 323 -20.42 44.24 9.11
N ASP A 324 -19.67 43.81 10.11
CA ASP A 324 -19.95 42.57 10.82
C ASP A 324 -21.21 42.75 11.70
N PRO A 325 -22.25 41.90 11.55
CA PRO A 325 -23.49 42.03 12.34
C PRO A 325 -23.26 42.01 13.86
N ARG A 326 -22.20 41.32 14.32
CA ARG A 326 -21.87 41.27 15.74
C ARG A 326 -21.42 42.62 16.28
N ARG A 327 -20.85 43.49 15.44
CA ARG A 327 -20.54 44.87 15.85
C ARG A 327 -21.81 45.63 16.20
N GLN A 328 -22.83 45.56 15.33
CA GLN A 328 -24.10 46.23 15.60
C GLN A 328 -24.78 45.64 16.82
N TRP A 329 -24.80 44.31 16.95
CA TRP A 329 -25.32 43.64 18.14
C TRP A 329 -24.61 44.09 19.43
N LEU A 330 -23.28 44.22 19.43
CA LEU A 330 -22.53 44.73 20.58
C LEU A 330 -22.89 46.19 20.91
N LEU A 331 -23.10 47.03 19.90
CA LEU A 331 -23.52 48.42 20.10
C LEU A 331 -24.95 48.50 20.65
N ASP A 332 -25.85 47.64 20.20
CA ASP A 332 -27.24 47.60 20.67
C ASP A 332 -27.32 47.07 22.11
N GLU A 333 -26.53 46.05 22.44
CA GLU A 333 -26.53 45.40 23.76
C GLU A 333 -25.80 46.23 24.82
N PHE A 334 -24.65 46.82 24.47
CA PHE A 334 -23.76 47.47 25.44
C PHE A 334 -23.63 48.99 25.25
N GLY A 335 -24.25 49.57 24.21
CA GLY A 335 -24.09 50.99 23.83
C GLY A 335 -22.74 51.33 23.18
N GLN A 336 -21.74 50.47 23.34
CA GLN A 336 -20.39 50.59 22.78
C GLN A 336 -19.75 49.21 22.62
N VAL A 337 -18.68 49.10 21.83
CA VAL A 337 -17.90 47.86 21.78
C VAL A 337 -17.17 47.69 23.11
N PRO A 338 -17.33 46.56 23.83
CA PRO A 338 -16.67 46.37 25.13
C PRO A 338 -15.15 46.46 25.03
N ALA A 339 -14.53 47.18 25.98
CA ALA A 339 -13.08 47.40 26.01
C ALA A 339 -12.25 46.10 26.08
N VAL A 340 -12.82 45.01 26.61
CA VAL A 340 -12.17 43.68 26.62
C VAL A 340 -11.91 43.13 25.19
N LEU A 341 -12.61 43.65 24.18
CA LEU A 341 -12.40 43.31 22.77
C LEU A 341 -11.35 44.24 22.12
N ASP A 342 -11.02 45.35 22.77
CA ASP A 342 -10.07 46.40 22.38
C ASP A 342 -8.67 46.14 22.96
N GLY A 343 -8.12 44.97 22.71
CA GLY A 343 -6.70 44.69 22.98
C GLY A 343 -5.78 45.26 21.90
N ASP A 344 -4.55 45.60 22.28
CA ASP A 344 -3.56 46.24 21.43
C ASP A 344 -3.38 45.48 20.09
N ASN A 345 -3.35 46.21 18.98
CA ASN A 345 -3.32 45.65 17.61
C ASN A 345 -1.97 45.03 17.25
N SER A 346 -1.04 44.94 18.20
CA SER A 346 0.38 44.74 17.94
C SER A 346 0.71 43.37 17.36
N THR A 347 -0.16 42.37 17.52
CA THR A 347 -0.03 41.10 16.79
C THR A 347 -1.39 40.53 16.33
N THR A 348 -1.76 40.76 15.07
CA THR A 348 -2.70 39.86 14.36
C THR A 348 -1.99 38.62 13.83
N ALA A 349 -0.86 38.24 14.44
CA ALA A 349 -0.03 37.16 13.97
C ALA A 349 -0.85 35.87 13.94
N GLY A 350 -1.26 35.48 12.74
CA GLY A 350 -2.02 34.27 12.51
C GLY A 350 -3.52 34.34 12.55
N VAL A 351 -4.15 35.51 12.68
CA VAL A 351 -5.60 35.65 12.50
C VAL A 351 -5.87 36.73 11.47
N TRP A 352 -6.27 36.32 10.27
CA TRP A 352 -6.46 37.20 9.12
C TRP A 352 -7.85 37.84 9.13
N ALA A 353 -8.10 38.64 10.17
CA ALA A 353 -9.31 39.43 10.36
C ALA A 353 -8.99 40.67 11.20
N HIS A 354 -9.96 41.57 11.32
CA HIS A 354 -9.83 42.66 12.28
C HIS A 354 -9.82 42.12 13.74
N PRO A 355 -8.94 42.61 14.64
CA PRO A 355 -8.86 42.16 16.03
C PRO A 355 -10.20 42.10 16.76
N ARG A 356 -10.97 43.20 16.69
CA ARG A 356 -12.30 43.27 17.30
C ARG A 356 -13.27 42.25 16.70
N GLN A 357 -13.15 41.97 15.40
CA GLN A 357 -14.05 41.05 14.72
C GLN A 357 -13.89 39.63 15.25
N TRP A 358 -12.67 39.06 15.20
CA TRP A 358 -12.48 37.68 15.63
C TRP A 358 -12.62 37.51 17.16
N ARG A 359 -12.27 38.54 17.95
CA ARG A 359 -12.53 38.54 19.41
C ARG A 359 -14.02 38.57 19.71
N ALA A 360 -14.80 39.39 19.00
CA ALA A 360 -16.25 39.44 19.13
C ALA A 360 -16.89 38.09 18.78
N ILE A 361 -16.40 37.40 17.74
CA ILE A 361 -16.84 36.04 17.40
C ILE A 361 -16.71 35.11 18.60
N LEU A 362 -15.50 35.01 19.16
CA LEU A 362 -15.25 34.10 20.26
C LEU A 362 -16.02 34.49 21.52
N TYR A 363 -16.13 35.78 21.82
CA TYR A 363 -16.91 36.27 22.95
C TYR A 363 -18.39 35.89 22.83
N VAL A 364 -19.00 36.16 21.67
CA VAL A 364 -20.43 35.89 21.46
C VAL A 364 -20.72 34.40 21.58
N GLU A 365 -19.96 33.56 20.87
CA GLU A 365 -20.21 32.13 20.75
C GLU A 365 -19.83 31.33 22.02
N HIS A 366 -18.77 31.73 22.74
CA HIS A 366 -18.25 30.94 23.87
C HIS A 366 -18.44 31.58 25.24
N VAL A 367 -18.87 32.84 25.33
CA VAL A 367 -19.02 33.53 26.62
C VAL A 367 -20.43 34.07 26.79
N HIS A 368 -20.93 34.83 25.82
CA HIS A 368 -22.20 35.53 25.97
C HIS A 368 -23.42 34.61 25.81
N GLN A 369 -23.48 33.81 24.74
CA GLN A 369 -24.66 33.00 24.43
C GLN A 369 -24.73 31.67 25.19
N VAL A 370 -23.70 31.33 25.95
CA VAL A 370 -23.61 30.06 26.69
C VAL A 370 -23.87 30.27 28.19
N ARG A 371 -24.26 29.19 28.86
CA ARG A 371 -24.58 29.23 30.29
C ARG A 371 -23.29 29.29 31.13
N PRO A 372 -23.30 29.96 32.30
CA PRO A 372 -22.22 29.84 33.29
C PRO A 372 -21.88 28.37 33.58
N GLY A 373 -20.60 28.07 33.64
CA GLY A 373 -20.05 26.71 33.78
C GLY A 373 -19.80 25.97 32.46
N TYR A 374 -20.22 26.52 31.31
CA TYR A 374 -19.83 25.98 30.01
C TYR A 374 -18.30 25.95 29.87
N ARG A 375 -17.78 24.90 29.21
CA ARG A 375 -16.35 24.68 29.03
C ARG A 375 -15.99 24.64 27.56
N PHE A 376 -14.88 25.27 27.22
CA PHE A 376 -14.31 25.23 25.88
C PHE A 376 -12.79 25.36 25.95
N GLY A 377 -12.07 24.88 24.95
CA GLY A 377 -10.62 25.03 24.83
C GLY A 377 -10.21 25.80 23.59
N VAL A 378 -8.90 25.95 23.41
CA VAL A 378 -8.32 26.56 22.20
C VAL A 378 -8.74 25.84 20.90
N PRO A 379 -8.87 24.50 20.84
CA PRO A 379 -9.38 23.81 19.65
C PRO A 379 -10.81 24.22 19.25
N GLU A 380 -11.71 24.44 20.22
CA GLU A 380 -13.07 24.96 19.98
C GLU A 380 -13.02 26.39 19.40
N CYS A 381 -12.11 27.24 19.89
CA CYS A 381 -11.91 28.58 19.32
C CYS A 381 -11.50 28.49 17.85
N TYR A 382 -10.57 27.60 17.49
CA TYR A 382 -10.18 27.39 16.09
C TYR A 382 -11.34 26.94 15.21
N ARG A 383 -12.15 25.98 15.70
CA ARG A 383 -13.34 25.50 14.98
C ARG A 383 -14.34 26.61 14.74
N THR A 384 -14.56 27.46 15.75
CA THR A 384 -15.51 28.58 15.70
C THR A 384 -15.06 29.65 14.72
N LEU A 385 -13.80 30.09 14.81
CA LEU A 385 -13.26 31.07 13.86
C LEU A 385 -13.31 30.55 12.41
N ARG A 386 -12.99 29.28 12.18
CA ARG A 386 -13.13 28.65 10.86
C ARG A 386 -14.57 28.55 10.38
N ALA A 387 -15.52 28.26 11.27
CA ALA A 387 -16.95 28.24 10.95
C ALA A 387 -17.45 29.63 10.50
N HIS A 388 -16.81 30.70 10.98
CA HIS A 388 -17.02 32.08 10.53
C HIS A 388 -16.07 32.52 9.40
N HIS A 389 -15.45 31.57 8.71
CA HIS A 389 -14.57 31.81 7.57
C HIS A 389 -13.37 32.72 7.86
N ILE A 390 -12.89 32.76 9.11
CA ILE A 390 -11.66 33.46 9.48
C ILE A 390 -10.46 32.55 9.19
N VAL A 391 -9.52 33.06 8.40
CA VAL A 391 -8.28 32.34 8.06
C VAL A 391 -7.30 32.43 9.22
N LEU A 392 -6.70 31.29 9.56
CA LEU A 392 -5.83 31.11 10.71
C LEU A 392 -4.45 30.60 10.26
N ASP A 393 -3.39 31.21 10.77
CA ASP A 393 -1.99 30.87 10.46
C ASP A 393 -1.13 30.92 11.73
N ASN A 394 -1.08 29.81 12.47
CA ASN A 394 -0.52 29.78 13.83
C ASN A 394 -1.19 30.80 14.81
N PRO A 395 -2.54 30.78 14.96
CA PRO A 395 -3.27 31.73 15.79
C PRO A 395 -3.13 31.49 17.31
N GLY A 396 -2.40 30.45 17.72
CA GLY A 396 -2.35 29.98 19.11
C GLY A 396 -1.99 31.08 20.11
N PRO A 397 -0.85 31.77 19.93
CA PRO A 397 -0.43 32.83 20.85
C PRO A 397 -1.47 33.94 21.02
N VAL A 398 -2.03 34.46 19.92
CA VAL A 398 -2.99 35.59 19.97
C VAL A 398 -4.35 35.19 20.55
N ILE A 399 -4.80 33.94 20.33
CA ILE A 399 -6.02 33.45 20.97
C ILE A 399 -5.78 33.21 22.45
N THR A 400 -4.65 32.64 22.85
CA THR A 400 -4.28 32.48 24.26
C THR A 400 -4.28 33.82 24.98
N GLU A 401 -3.62 34.84 24.42
CA GLU A 401 -3.59 36.20 24.98
C GLU A 401 -5.00 36.78 25.18
N PHE A 402 -5.90 36.60 24.19
CA PHE A 402 -7.28 37.06 24.33
C PHE A 402 -8.05 36.30 25.42
N LEU A 403 -7.86 34.99 25.55
CA LEU A 403 -8.49 34.23 26.64
C LEU A 403 -7.98 34.70 28.02
N GLU A 404 -6.72 35.08 28.13
CA GLU A 404 -6.17 35.67 29.35
C GLU A 404 -6.77 37.05 29.63
N THR A 405 -7.02 37.85 28.60
CA THR A 405 -7.74 39.12 28.70
C THR A 405 -9.17 38.91 29.23
N LEU A 406 -9.89 37.89 28.74
CA LEU A 406 -11.22 37.52 29.24
C LEU A 406 -11.18 37.01 30.69
N GLU A 407 -10.12 36.28 31.08
CA GLU A 407 -9.91 35.83 32.46
C GLU A 407 -9.66 37.00 33.42
N GLN A 408 -8.81 37.95 33.02
CA GLN A 408 -8.53 39.17 33.78
C GLN A 408 -9.79 40.01 33.97
N ALA A 409 -10.66 40.07 32.95
CA ALA A 409 -11.97 40.70 33.03
C ALA A 409 -13.00 39.91 33.87
N GLY A 410 -12.63 38.75 34.40
CA GLY A 410 -13.49 37.91 35.25
C GLY A 410 -14.63 37.19 34.51
N LEU A 411 -14.61 37.17 33.18
CA LEU A 411 -15.65 36.59 32.33
C LEU A 411 -15.51 35.07 32.21
N ILE A 412 -14.27 34.59 32.27
CA ILE A 412 -13.93 33.16 32.27
C ILE A 412 -12.91 32.85 33.38
N ARG A 413 -12.72 31.56 33.65
CA ARG A 413 -11.59 31.01 34.42
C ARG A 413 -10.80 30.08 33.52
N VAL A 414 -9.49 30.26 33.42
CA VAL A 414 -8.62 29.44 32.58
C VAL A 414 -7.93 28.38 33.43
N VAL A 415 -8.05 27.11 33.03
CA VAL A 415 -7.34 25.99 33.63
C VAL A 415 -6.10 25.72 32.78
N ARG A 416 -4.93 25.73 33.42
CA ARG A 416 -3.63 25.53 32.76
C ARG A 416 -3.02 24.20 33.17
N GLN A 417 -2.31 23.57 32.24
CA GLN A 417 -1.47 22.41 32.51
C GLN A 417 -0.14 22.58 31.77
N ARG A 418 0.97 22.55 32.50
CA ARG A 418 2.33 22.77 31.95
C ARG A 418 2.42 24.05 31.10
N GLY A 419 1.84 25.14 31.59
CA GLY A 419 1.84 26.44 30.91
C GLY A 419 0.90 26.55 29.69
N LYS A 420 0.18 25.49 29.31
CA LYS A 420 -0.80 25.53 28.21
C LYS A 420 -2.22 25.63 28.75
N ILE A 421 -3.07 26.42 28.09
CA ILE A 421 -4.51 26.45 28.37
C ILE A 421 -5.10 25.09 28.00
N LEU A 422 -5.63 24.38 28.99
CA LEU A 422 -6.33 23.11 28.80
C LEU A 422 -7.81 23.37 28.51
N GLU A 423 -8.46 24.16 29.36
CA GLU A 423 -9.89 24.49 29.26
C GLU A 423 -10.18 25.86 29.87
N CYS A 424 -11.26 26.48 29.41
CA CYS A 424 -11.82 27.74 29.89
C CYS A 424 -13.23 27.50 30.41
N TRP A 425 -13.55 28.04 31.59
CA TRP A 425 -14.86 27.93 32.22
C TRP A 425 -15.56 29.28 32.22
N VAL A 426 -16.76 29.35 31.64
CA VAL A 426 -17.54 30.59 31.57
C VAL A 426 -18.07 30.95 32.95
N ARG A 427 -17.82 32.17 33.42
CA ARG A 427 -18.39 32.69 34.68
C ARG A 427 -19.71 33.42 34.45
N GLY A 428 -19.81 34.14 33.32
CA GLY A 428 -21.02 34.84 32.91
C GLY A 428 -20.71 35.89 31.84
N PRO A 429 -21.74 36.45 31.19
CA PRO A 429 -21.57 37.53 30.22
C PRO A 429 -21.08 38.81 30.91
N ILE A 430 -20.70 39.80 30.09
CA ILE A 430 -20.36 41.14 30.60
C ILE A 430 -21.64 41.72 31.21
N SER A 431 -21.60 42.07 32.50
CA SER A 431 -22.70 42.81 33.12
C SER A 431 -22.58 44.27 32.68
N ALA A 432 -23.66 44.86 32.17
CA ALA A 432 -23.71 46.27 31.73
C ALA A 432 -23.31 47.28 32.83
N THR A 433 -23.23 46.84 34.09
CA THR A 433 -22.87 47.66 35.27
C THR A 433 -21.45 47.43 35.78
N ALA A 434 -20.69 46.48 35.25
CA ALA A 434 -19.35 46.17 35.73
C ALA A 434 -18.30 47.02 35.01
N SER A 435 -18.06 48.24 35.50
CA SER A 435 -16.77 48.89 35.27
C SER A 435 -15.67 48.03 35.91
N PRO A 436 -14.51 47.83 35.25
CA PRO A 436 -13.41 47.09 35.84
C PRO A 436 -12.92 47.84 37.07
N GLU A 437 -13.35 47.42 38.27
CA GLU A 437 -12.67 47.84 39.49
C GLU A 437 -11.24 47.27 39.43
N PRO A 438 -10.21 48.11 39.60
CA PRO A 438 -8.83 47.65 39.58
C PRO A 438 -8.67 46.58 40.65
N ARG A 439 -8.38 45.36 40.19
CA ARG A 439 -8.25 44.18 41.03
C ARG A 439 -7.11 44.41 42.02
N ALA A 440 -7.44 44.41 43.32
CA ALA A 440 -6.45 44.41 44.38
C ALA A 440 -5.52 43.21 44.19
N GLU A 441 -4.21 43.46 44.19
CA GLU A 441 -3.16 42.46 44.04
C GLU A 441 -3.33 41.37 45.11
N GLU A 442 -3.73 40.17 44.70
CA GLU A 442 -3.67 38.99 45.56
C GLU A 442 -2.22 38.48 45.63
N PRO A 443 -1.75 38.00 46.79
CA PRO A 443 -0.37 37.60 46.97
C PRO A 443 -0.08 36.34 46.16
N THR A 444 0.92 36.40 45.28
CA THR A 444 1.47 35.24 44.58
C THR A 444 2.11 34.28 45.57
N GLU A 445 1.49 33.13 45.77
CA GLU A 445 2.05 32.00 46.52
C GLU A 445 3.05 31.26 45.63
N SER A 446 4.33 31.46 45.92
CA SER A 446 5.47 30.85 45.23
C SER A 446 5.60 29.38 45.63
N THR A 447 5.46 28.48 44.67
CA THR A 447 5.82 27.07 44.83
C THR A 447 7.14 26.82 44.11
N ASP A 448 8.21 26.77 44.89
CA ASP A 448 9.52 26.28 44.46
C ASP A 448 9.45 24.76 44.29
N GLU A 449 9.64 24.27 43.06
CA GLU A 449 9.87 22.85 42.77
C GLU A 449 11.32 22.63 42.34
N ALA A 450 11.95 21.66 43.00
CA ALA A 450 13.37 21.36 42.94
C ALA A 450 13.80 20.69 41.63
N ASP A 451 14.94 21.16 41.14
CA ASP A 451 15.69 20.66 39.99
C ASP A 451 16.47 19.38 40.35
N SER A 452 16.54 18.41 39.43
CA SER A 452 17.45 17.26 39.52
C SER A 452 17.80 16.78 38.11
N PRO A 453 19.09 16.81 37.72
CA PRO A 453 19.53 16.36 36.40
C PRO A 453 19.93 14.87 36.44
N SER A 454 19.55 14.11 35.41
CA SER A 454 20.16 12.81 35.10
C SER A 454 20.88 12.89 33.76
N GLU A 455 22.21 12.83 33.80
CA GLU A 455 23.07 12.58 32.64
C GLU A 455 23.03 11.09 32.28
N THR A 456 22.96 10.78 30.99
CA THR A 456 23.24 9.46 30.42
C THR A 456 24.36 9.58 29.38
N PRO A 457 25.37 8.69 29.37
CA PRO A 457 26.50 8.79 28.45
C PRO A 457 26.27 8.10 27.10
N ASP A 458 26.93 8.67 26.10
CA ASP A 458 27.23 8.15 24.77
C ASP A 458 27.95 6.79 24.79
N GLU A 459 27.59 5.89 23.87
CA GLU A 459 28.50 4.86 23.33
C GLU A 459 28.26 4.66 21.82
N ASN A 460 29.19 5.16 21.02
CA ASN A 460 29.41 4.83 19.62
C ASN A 460 30.58 3.84 19.52
N ALA A 461 30.39 2.71 18.82
CA ALA A 461 31.51 1.92 18.31
C ALA A 461 31.15 1.19 17.00
N GLU A 462 31.77 1.65 15.92
CA GLU A 462 31.84 1.04 14.59
C GLU A 462 32.47 -0.36 14.63
N VAL A 463 31.89 -1.29 13.86
CA VAL A 463 32.53 -2.58 13.52
C VAL A 463 32.51 -2.74 12.00
N THR A 464 33.69 -2.64 11.40
CA THR A 464 33.98 -2.88 9.99
C THR A 464 34.06 -4.38 9.71
N GLN A 465 33.46 -4.87 8.61
CA GLN A 465 33.65 -6.25 8.11
C GLN A 465 34.19 -6.26 6.67
N PRO A 466 35.08 -7.22 6.31
CA PRO A 466 35.74 -7.26 5.01
C PRO A 466 35.03 -8.14 3.96
N LEU A 467 35.24 -7.76 2.69
CA LEU A 467 34.77 -8.38 1.45
C LEU A 467 35.29 -9.81 1.20
N PRO A 468 34.50 -10.70 0.58
CA PRO A 468 35.01 -11.96 0.02
C PRO A 468 35.31 -11.89 -1.49
N LYS A 469 36.30 -12.71 -1.87
CA LYS A 469 36.97 -12.84 -3.16
C LYS A 469 36.14 -13.62 -4.21
N THR A 470 36.34 -13.21 -5.45
CA THR A 470 35.81 -13.75 -6.71
C THR A 470 36.47 -15.09 -7.12
N ALA A 471 35.71 -15.95 -7.80
CA ALA A 471 36.20 -17.13 -8.53
C ALA A 471 35.55 -17.23 -9.94
N PRO A 472 36.17 -17.93 -10.91
CA PRO A 472 36.05 -17.60 -12.33
C PRO A 472 35.01 -18.40 -13.13
N GLN A 473 34.59 -17.80 -14.24
CA GLN A 473 33.60 -18.27 -15.23
C GLN A 473 34.11 -19.42 -16.12
N ARG A 474 33.19 -20.29 -16.56
CA ARG A 474 33.38 -21.26 -17.66
C ARG A 474 32.40 -20.97 -18.80
N GLU A 475 32.89 -21.04 -20.03
CA GLU A 475 32.15 -20.89 -21.29
C GLU A 475 31.36 -22.15 -21.68
N PRO A 476 30.20 -22.04 -22.38
CA PRO A 476 29.53 -23.18 -23.00
C PRO A 476 29.72 -23.26 -24.52
N ALA A 477 29.72 -24.50 -25.03
CA ALA A 477 29.79 -24.87 -26.45
C ALA A 477 28.37 -25.17 -27.03
N PRO A 478 28.21 -25.29 -28.37
CA PRO A 478 26.97 -24.94 -29.08
C PRO A 478 25.99 -26.11 -29.33
N VAL A 479 24.71 -25.74 -29.48
CA VAL A 479 23.55 -26.59 -29.79
C VAL A 479 23.33 -26.73 -31.31
N PRO A 480 23.04 -27.93 -31.86
CA PRO A 480 22.58 -28.11 -33.23
C PRO A 480 21.04 -28.15 -33.33
N THR A 481 20.53 -27.51 -34.38
CA THR A 481 19.12 -27.43 -34.80
C THR A 481 18.67 -28.66 -35.61
N SER A 482 17.38 -28.98 -35.56
CA SER A 482 16.72 -29.88 -36.52
C SER A 482 15.21 -29.58 -36.66
N PRO A 483 14.59 -29.98 -37.78
CA PRO A 483 13.58 -29.18 -38.47
C PRO A 483 12.13 -29.64 -38.29
N SER A 484 11.23 -28.69 -38.53
CA SER A 484 9.77 -28.78 -38.48
C SER A 484 9.15 -29.64 -39.59
N SER A 485 7.97 -30.19 -39.33
CA SER A 485 7.06 -30.74 -40.34
C SER A 485 5.59 -30.44 -39.99
N PRO A 486 4.68 -30.42 -40.99
CA PRO A 486 3.57 -29.47 -41.05
C PRO A 486 2.25 -30.00 -40.49
N ALA A 487 1.47 -29.10 -39.89
CA ALA A 487 0.14 -29.35 -39.36
C ALA A 487 -0.94 -29.31 -40.44
N THR A 488 -1.91 -30.21 -40.33
CA THR A 488 -3.10 -30.32 -41.18
C THR A 488 -4.24 -29.50 -40.58
N SER A 489 -4.91 -28.71 -41.41
CA SER A 489 -5.91 -27.71 -41.03
C SER A 489 -7.29 -28.32 -40.78
N GLN A 490 -7.96 -27.91 -39.70
CA GLN A 490 -9.41 -28.10 -39.49
C GLN A 490 -10.16 -26.76 -39.55
N PRO A 491 -11.45 -26.76 -39.94
CA PRO A 491 -12.19 -25.54 -40.28
C PRO A 491 -12.63 -24.74 -39.05
N ALA A 492 -12.46 -23.42 -39.16
CA ALA A 492 -12.68 -22.44 -38.10
C ALA A 492 -14.17 -22.28 -37.72
N GLN A 493 -14.42 -22.28 -36.40
CA GLN A 493 -15.67 -21.81 -35.81
C GLN A 493 -15.71 -20.28 -35.72
N PRO A 494 -16.90 -19.66 -35.70
CA PRO A 494 -17.04 -18.19 -35.71
C PRO A 494 -16.43 -17.56 -34.45
N ARG A 495 -15.45 -16.66 -34.67
CA ARG A 495 -14.73 -15.92 -33.63
C ARG A 495 -15.67 -15.03 -32.83
N ARG A 496 -15.71 -15.24 -31.50
CA ARG A 496 -16.22 -14.25 -30.53
C ARG A 496 -15.36 -12.98 -30.64
N GLN A 497 -15.96 -11.80 -30.45
CA GLN A 497 -15.22 -10.55 -30.54
C GLN A 497 -14.15 -10.47 -29.42
N PRO A 498 -12.91 -10.04 -29.72
CA PRO A 498 -11.85 -9.96 -28.72
C PRO A 498 -12.16 -8.91 -27.65
N TRP A 499 -11.97 -9.28 -26.39
CA TRP A 499 -12.22 -8.45 -25.22
C TRP A 499 -11.35 -7.17 -25.16
N TRP A 500 -10.17 -7.20 -25.80
CA TRP A 500 -9.22 -6.07 -25.87
C TRP A 500 -9.71 -4.88 -26.73
N LYS A 501 -10.73 -5.05 -27.57
CA LYS A 501 -11.32 -3.93 -28.36
C LYS A 501 -12.11 -2.92 -27.53
N ARG A 502 -12.30 -3.14 -26.22
CA ARG A 502 -13.06 -2.22 -25.35
C ARG A 502 -12.23 -1.10 -24.72
N PHE A 503 -10.90 -1.15 -24.75
CA PHE A 503 -10.09 -0.31 -23.84
C PHE A 503 -8.97 0.53 -24.48
N PHE A 504 -8.85 0.56 -25.81
CA PHE A 504 -7.79 1.32 -26.51
C PHE A 504 -7.97 2.86 -26.57
N TRP A 505 -8.71 3.45 -25.63
CA TRP A 505 -8.79 4.91 -25.45
C TRP A 505 -8.46 5.27 -24.00
N ARG A 506 -7.17 5.24 -23.63
CA ARG A 506 -6.53 6.04 -22.56
C ARG A 506 -5.07 5.60 -22.39
N ARG A 507 -4.20 6.20 -23.20
CA ARG A 507 -2.84 6.56 -22.79
C ARG A 507 -2.65 8.03 -23.10
#